data_AF-A0A6V8D2Q6-F1
#
_entry.id   AF-A0A6V8D2Q6-F1
#
_cell.length_a   1.000
_cell.length_b   1.000
_cell.length_c   1.000
_cell.angle_alpha   90.00
_cell.angle_beta   90.00
_cell.angle_gamma   90.00
#
_symmetry.space_group_name_H-M   'P 1'
#
loop_
_entity.id
_entity.type
_entity.pdbx_description
1 polymer ?
#
loop_
_entity_poly.entity_id
_entity_poly.type
_entity_poly.pdbx_seq_one_letter_code
_entity_poly.pdbx_strand_id
1 'polypeptide(L)'
;MASKQIVGIILFAIVVSGFSIPSVSAQDSPCAVSGDSTEDRSGCLDSDGDGWSDADENWTIAMGADAFPNNSSEHADLDLDGIGDNSDDDIDGDGVENILDIWPTISKIWSDTDEDGYADQGGHELSDNCPAAYGKSKIRLVGCSDIDGDFMPDIYDDDADGDGIRNELERAASSGTILYDPYNPLSTPLDTDRDTIPDVIDNDNDNDGWPDSVELDRGSDIFDADETPFNLYFGINSGVFYSGGLSGNSFSQDYDAESFELSVSAFMEIVFEELVIPLLLIPTYFVIYYVRASKYRNLLSKIEGADSKDELIELEKAVNQTVKEKGIKVYHGLVLRNAIEEVESKFNTESSTNEEE
;
A
#
# COMPACT_ATOMS: atom_id res chain seq x y z
N MET A 1 -56.01 -8.73 1.58
CA MET A 1 -56.18 -9.46 0.29
C MET A 1 -54.87 -10.18 0.03
N ALA A 2 -54.88 -11.50 0.20
CA ALA A 2 -53.73 -12.36 -0.10
C ALA A 2 -53.65 -12.55 -1.62
N SER A 3 -52.50 -12.24 -2.23
CA SER A 3 -52.21 -12.62 -3.61
C SER A 3 -51.02 -13.56 -3.60
N LYS A 4 -51.31 -14.86 -3.76
CA LYS A 4 -50.33 -15.90 -4.04
C LYS A 4 -49.86 -15.70 -5.48
N GLN A 5 -48.57 -15.45 -5.70
CA GLN A 5 -47.95 -15.69 -7.00
C GLN A 5 -47.03 -16.90 -6.93
N ILE A 6 -47.17 -17.70 -7.97
CA ILE A 6 -46.68 -19.05 -8.18
C ILE A 6 -45.21 -18.95 -8.60
N VAL A 7 -44.32 -19.57 -7.83
CA VAL A 7 -42.91 -19.75 -8.20
C VAL A 7 -42.84 -20.83 -9.28
N GLY A 8 -42.61 -20.42 -10.52
CA GLY A 8 -42.26 -21.31 -11.63
C GLY A 8 -40.76 -21.58 -11.61
N ILE A 9 -40.39 -22.83 -11.33
CA ILE A 9 -39.01 -23.32 -11.40
C ILE A 9 -38.65 -23.47 -12.88
N ILE A 10 -37.74 -22.63 -13.37
CA ILE A 10 -37.10 -22.79 -14.68
C ILE A 10 -36.01 -23.85 -14.51
N LEU A 11 -36.29 -25.06 -14.99
CA LEU A 11 -35.34 -26.16 -15.05
C LEU A 11 -34.35 -25.89 -16.19
N PHE A 12 -33.11 -25.51 -15.86
CA PHE A 12 -32.02 -25.40 -16.82
C PHE A 12 -31.58 -26.82 -17.18
N ALA A 13 -31.98 -27.30 -18.36
CA ALA A 13 -31.52 -28.57 -18.90
C ALA A 13 -30.06 -28.42 -19.36
N ILE A 14 -29.12 -28.73 -18.47
CA ILE A 14 -27.73 -29.02 -18.88
C ILE A 14 -27.79 -30.35 -19.62
N VAL A 15 -27.59 -30.29 -20.94
CA VAL A 15 -27.29 -31.47 -21.76
C VAL A 15 -25.90 -31.94 -21.33
N VAL A 16 -25.86 -32.79 -20.31
CA VAL A 16 -24.70 -33.62 -20.03
C VAL A 16 -24.68 -34.66 -21.13
N SER A 17 -23.95 -34.35 -22.21
CA SER A 17 -23.47 -35.37 -23.13
C SER A 17 -22.79 -36.45 -22.29
N GLY A 18 -23.40 -37.62 -22.23
CA GLY A 18 -22.86 -38.80 -21.56
C GLY A 18 -21.54 -39.18 -22.19
N PHE A 19 -20.46 -38.60 -21.69
CA PHE A 19 -19.21 -39.32 -21.58
C PHE A 19 -19.32 -40.12 -20.29
N SER A 20 -19.77 -41.36 -20.43
CA SER A 20 -19.44 -42.38 -19.46
C SER A 20 -17.91 -42.44 -19.43
N ILE A 21 -17.31 -41.82 -18.42
CA ILE A 21 -15.98 -42.22 -17.98
C ILE A 21 -16.17 -43.70 -17.62
N PRO A 22 -15.50 -44.66 -18.27
CA PRO A 22 -15.58 -46.03 -17.82
C PRO A 22 -15.00 -46.04 -16.41
N SER A 23 -15.89 -46.19 -15.43
CA SER A 23 -15.49 -46.74 -14.14
C SER A 23 -15.00 -48.13 -14.51
N VAL A 24 -13.68 -48.33 -14.55
CA VAL A 24 -13.11 -49.68 -14.53
C VAL A 24 -13.45 -50.21 -13.15
N SER A 25 -14.65 -50.78 -13.05
CA SER A 25 -14.97 -51.71 -11.99
C SER A 25 -14.10 -52.94 -12.26
N ALA A 26 -13.34 -53.36 -11.26
CA ALA A 26 -12.56 -54.60 -11.30
C ALA A 26 -13.41 -55.88 -11.46
N GLN A 27 -14.73 -55.76 -11.69
CA GLN A 27 -15.66 -56.88 -11.69
C GLN A 27 -15.84 -57.64 -13.02
N ASP A 28 -15.16 -57.28 -14.13
CA ASP A 28 -15.39 -57.93 -15.43
C ASP A 28 -14.13 -58.51 -16.08
N SER A 29 -13.12 -58.91 -15.29
CA SER A 29 -12.04 -59.78 -15.80
C SER A 29 -12.50 -61.24 -15.79
N PRO A 30 -12.68 -61.90 -16.95
CA PRO A 30 -13.12 -63.30 -16.97
C PRO A 30 -12.01 -64.21 -16.43
N CYS A 31 -12.35 -65.03 -15.43
CA CYS A 31 -11.45 -66.04 -14.91
C CYS A 31 -11.27 -67.23 -15.85
N ALA A 32 -10.08 -67.84 -15.80
CA ALA A 32 -9.82 -69.10 -16.49
C ALA A 32 -10.67 -70.25 -15.92
N VAL A 33 -10.94 -70.21 -14.61
CA VAL A 33 -11.70 -71.22 -13.86
C VAL A 33 -12.67 -70.50 -12.92
N SER A 34 -13.95 -70.85 -13.00
CA SER A 34 -14.97 -70.37 -12.05
C SER A 34 -14.79 -71.01 -10.68
N GLY A 35 -15.01 -70.24 -9.62
CA GLY A 35 -14.90 -70.67 -8.23
C GLY A 35 -15.67 -69.75 -7.28
N ASP A 36 -15.19 -69.64 -6.05
CA ASP A 36 -15.92 -69.04 -4.93
C ASP A 36 -15.27 -67.76 -4.35
N SER A 37 -14.27 -67.17 -5.03
CA SER A 37 -13.63 -65.91 -4.58
C SER A 37 -14.62 -64.75 -4.45
N THR A 38 -14.34 -63.83 -3.52
CA THR A 38 -15.23 -62.72 -3.14
C THR A 38 -14.60 -61.33 -3.08
N GLU A 39 -13.28 -61.21 -2.87
CA GLU A 39 -12.62 -59.93 -2.57
C GLU A 39 -12.15 -59.19 -3.83
N ASP A 40 -11.38 -59.84 -4.71
CA ASP A 40 -10.85 -59.23 -5.93
C ASP A 40 -11.77 -59.48 -7.15
N ARG A 41 -11.61 -60.62 -7.82
CA ARG A 41 -12.40 -61.04 -8.97
C ARG A 41 -13.43 -62.02 -8.47
N SER A 42 -14.68 -61.59 -8.32
CA SER A 42 -15.71 -62.46 -7.75
C SER A 42 -16.05 -63.66 -8.66
N GLY A 43 -16.17 -64.86 -8.08
CA GLY A 43 -16.58 -66.08 -8.78
C GLY A 43 -15.45 -66.81 -9.52
N CYS A 44 -14.21 -66.56 -9.13
CA CYS A 44 -13.00 -67.16 -9.68
C CYS A 44 -12.49 -68.26 -8.73
N LEU A 45 -11.59 -69.12 -9.23
CA LEU A 45 -10.94 -70.12 -8.40
C LEU A 45 -10.24 -69.43 -7.22
N ASP A 46 -10.55 -69.92 -6.03
CA ASP A 46 -9.96 -69.57 -4.74
C ASP A 46 -9.68 -70.92 -4.07
N SER A 47 -8.41 -71.28 -4.03
CA SER A 47 -7.99 -72.64 -3.69
C SER A 47 -8.02 -72.93 -2.19
N ASP A 48 -7.90 -71.91 -1.34
CA ASP A 48 -7.86 -72.07 0.13
C ASP A 48 -9.02 -71.40 0.88
N GLY A 49 -9.85 -70.65 0.17
CA GLY A 49 -11.12 -70.11 0.65
C GLY A 49 -10.98 -68.83 1.47
N ASP A 50 -9.92 -68.05 1.28
CA ASP A 50 -9.72 -66.77 1.97
C ASP A 50 -10.43 -65.58 1.30
N GLY A 51 -11.01 -65.82 0.11
CA GLY A 51 -11.78 -64.85 -0.66
C GLY A 51 -11.02 -64.21 -1.81
N TRP A 52 -9.69 -64.35 -1.91
CA TRP A 52 -8.89 -63.84 -3.01
C TRP A 52 -8.73 -64.89 -4.12
N SER A 53 -8.72 -64.46 -5.38
CA SER A 53 -8.65 -65.39 -6.50
C SER A 53 -7.21 -65.82 -6.84
N ASP A 54 -7.02 -67.11 -7.09
CA ASP A 54 -5.76 -67.67 -7.59
C ASP A 54 -5.27 -66.92 -8.84
N ALA A 55 -3.95 -66.74 -8.95
CA ALA A 55 -3.34 -66.16 -10.14
C ALA A 55 -3.58 -67.00 -11.41
N ASP A 56 -3.86 -66.33 -12.53
CA ASP A 56 -3.99 -66.94 -13.86
C ASP A 56 -3.23 -66.15 -14.94
N GLU A 57 -3.40 -66.54 -16.21
CA GLU A 57 -2.69 -65.90 -17.34
C GLU A 57 -3.02 -64.40 -17.51
N ASN A 58 -4.19 -63.95 -17.06
CA ASN A 58 -4.69 -62.58 -17.23
C ASN A 58 -4.70 -61.76 -15.93
N TRP A 59 -4.58 -62.42 -14.78
CA TRP A 59 -4.56 -61.80 -13.46
C TRP A 59 -3.43 -62.40 -12.64
N THR A 60 -2.30 -61.69 -12.60
CA THR A 60 -1.10 -62.13 -11.92
C THR A 60 -1.06 -61.62 -10.49
N ILE A 61 -0.13 -62.14 -9.68
CA ILE A 61 0.14 -61.65 -8.30
C ILE A 61 0.36 -60.12 -8.30
N ALA A 62 1.15 -59.61 -9.24
CA ALA A 62 1.39 -58.17 -9.40
C ALA A 62 0.15 -57.33 -9.77
N MET A 63 -0.97 -57.97 -10.13
CA MET A 63 -2.25 -57.32 -10.41
C MET A 63 -3.23 -57.45 -9.22
N GLY A 64 -2.83 -58.10 -8.12
CA GLY A 64 -3.66 -58.33 -6.95
C GLY A 64 -4.35 -59.71 -6.92
N ALA A 65 -3.82 -60.69 -7.65
CA ALA A 65 -4.20 -62.09 -7.43
C ALA A 65 -3.58 -62.63 -6.15
N ASP A 66 -4.16 -63.68 -5.59
CA ASP A 66 -3.65 -64.34 -4.39
C ASP A 66 -2.20 -64.84 -4.60
N ALA A 67 -1.28 -64.29 -3.80
CA ALA A 67 0.13 -64.65 -3.75
C ALA A 67 0.37 -66.03 -3.10
N PHE A 68 -0.54 -66.50 -2.23
CA PHE A 68 -0.43 -67.76 -1.52
C PHE A 68 -1.68 -68.65 -1.66
N PRO A 69 -1.95 -69.25 -2.84
CA PRO A 69 -3.16 -70.06 -3.14
C PRO A 69 -3.42 -71.31 -2.29
N ASN A 70 -2.61 -71.59 -1.27
CA ASN A 70 -2.79 -72.74 -0.39
C ASN A 70 -2.67 -72.35 1.10
N ASN A 71 -2.63 -71.06 1.41
CA ASN A 71 -2.52 -70.52 2.75
C ASN A 71 -3.58 -69.45 2.98
N SER A 72 -4.74 -69.86 3.49
CA SER A 72 -5.90 -68.99 3.69
C SER A 72 -5.72 -67.86 4.73
N SER A 73 -4.49 -67.66 5.23
CA SER A 73 -4.13 -66.60 6.16
C SER A 73 -3.25 -65.54 5.51
N GLU A 74 -2.85 -65.70 4.23
CA GLU A 74 -1.96 -64.80 3.49
C GLU A 74 -2.48 -64.69 2.06
N HIS A 75 -2.55 -63.47 1.52
CA HIS A 75 -3.02 -63.24 0.14
C HIS A 75 -2.13 -62.27 -0.66
N ALA A 76 -1.28 -61.50 0.02
CA ALA A 76 -0.43 -60.46 -0.57
C ALA A 76 1.03 -60.66 -0.14
N ASP A 77 1.95 -60.26 -1.01
CA ASP A 77 3.41 -60.32 -0.88
C ASP A 77 3.95 -59.10 -1.65
N LEU A 78 4.06 -57.96 -0.97
CA LEU A 78 4.31 -56.67 -1.61
C LEU A 78 5.75 -56.54 -2.13
N ASP A 79 6.74 -57.06 -1.42
CA ASP A 79 8.16 -57.01 -1.81
C ASP A 79 8.64 -58.24 -2.61
N LEU A 80 7.81 -59.29 -2.69
CA LEU A 80 8.05 -60.54 -3.40
C LEU A 80 9.19 -61.38 -2.82
N ASP A 81 9.42 -61.32 -1.51
CA ASP A 81 10.41 -62.14 -0.81
C ASP A 81 9.90 -63.57 -0.49
N GLY A 82 8.60 -63.80 -0.62
CA GLY A 82 7.91 -65.07 -0.40
C GLY A 82 7.36 -65.26 1.03
N ILE A 83 7.40 -64.24 1.88
CA ILE A 83 6.66 -64.12 3.13
C ILE A 83 5.38 -63.32 2.83
N GLY A 84 4.26 -63.72 3.43
CA GLY A 84 2.99 -63.00 3.20
C GLY A 84 2.87 -61.78 4.09
N ASP A 85 2.23 -60.72 3.57
CA ASP A 85 2.13 -59.41 4.23
C ASP A 85 1.53 -59.48 5.65
N ASN A 86 0.71 -60.47 6.00
CA ASN A 86 0.15 -60.58 7.37
C ASN A 86 1.16 -61.19 8.37
N SER A 87 2.18 -61.87 7.88
CA SER A 87 3.26 -62.48 8.68
C SER A 87 4.60 -61.79 8.51
N ASP A 88 4.71 -60.86 7.56
CA ASP A 88 5.92 -60.10 7.29
C ASP A 88 6.00 -58.87 8.19
N ASP A 89 7.17 -58.68 8.80
CA ASP A 89 7.47 -57.53 9.64
C ASP A 89 8.05 -56.35 8.83
N ASP A 90 8.35 -56.50 7.53
CA ASP A 90 8.89 -55.50 6.59
C ASP A 90 8.27 -55.68 5.18
N ILE A 91 6.98 -55.34 5.05
CA ILE A 91 6.17 -55.75 3.88
C ILE A 91 6.64 -55.14 2.55
N ASP A 92 7.38 -54.04 2.55
CA ASP A 92 7.88 -53.41 1.32
C ASP A 92 9.37 -53.68 1.03
N GLY A 93 10.06 -54.36 1.96
CA GLY A 93 11.40 -54.89 1.77
C GLY A 93 12.49 -53.81 1.71
N ASP A 94 12.27 -52.65 2.32
CA ASP A 94 13.26 -51.57 2.34
C ASP A 94 14.30 -51.72 3.48
N GLY A 95 14.07 -52.67 4.38
CA GLY A 95 14.93 -53.01 5.50
C GLY A 95 14.53 -52.34 6.81
N VAL A 96 13.37 -51.68 6.88
CA VAL A 96 12.79 -51.08 8.08
C VAL A 96 11.51 -51.81 8.47
N GLU A 97 11.44 -52.28 9.73
CA GLU A 97 10.24 -52.98 10.21
C GLU A 97 9.00 -52.07 10.13
N ASN A 98 7.84 -52.61 9.73
CA ASN A 98 6.54 -51.96 9.58
C ASN A 98 6.13 -51.07 10.78
N ILE A 99 6.58 -51.42 11.99
CA ILE A 99 6.28 -50.68 13.22
C ILE A 99 7.14 -49.42 13.39
N LEU A 100 8.29 -49.36 12.73
CA LEU A 100 9.23 -48.24 12.72
C LEU A 100 9.11 -47.42 11.43
N ASP A 101 8.57 -48.02 10.37
CA ASP A 101 8.32 -47.39 9.10
C ASP A 101 7.04 -46.53 9.14
N ILE A 102 7.16 -45.27 8.72
CA ILE A 102 6.05 -44.33 8.60
C ILE A 102 5.23 -44.56 7.33
N TRP A 103 5.84 -45.13 6.29
CA TRP A 103 5.23 -45.54 5.04
C TRP A 103 5.51 -47.02 4.71
N PRO A 104 4.94 -47.98 5.48
CA PRO A 104 5.25 -49.41 5.35
C PRO A 104 4.95 -50.06 3.99
N THR A 105 4.42 -49.33 3.01
CA THR A 105 4.01 -49.88 1.71
C THR A 105 4.78 -49.26 0.55
N ILE A 106 5.79 -48.44 0.84
CA ILE A 106 6.52 -47.63 -0.12
C ILE A 106 8.03 -47.72 0.16
N SER A 107 8.66 -48.73 -0.43
CA SER A 107 10.07 -49.09 -0.18
C SER A 107 11.16 -48.05 -0.51
N LYS A 108 10.77 -46.84 -0.91
CA LYS A 108 11.66 -45.72 -1.16
C LYS A 108 11.72 -44.74 0.01
N ILE A 109 10.76 -44.76 0.92
CA ILE A 109 10.57 -43.77 1.97
C ILE A 109 10.17 -44.49 3.26
N TRP A 110 10.79 -44.13 4.38
CA TRP A 110 10.56 -44.84 5.65
C TRP A 110 10.55 -43.95 6.88
N SER A 111 11.07 -42.72 6.80
CA SER A 111 11.19 -41.81 7.95
C SER A 111 10.79 -40.38 7.64
N ASP A 112 10.29 -39.71 8.68
CA ASP A 112 9.82 -38.32 8.74
C ASP A 112 10.37 -37.74 10.04
N THR A 113 11.54 -37.10 9.97
CA THR A 113 12.28 -36.71 11.18
C THR A 113 11.66 -35.50 11.88
N ASP A 114 10.98 -34.62 11.16
CA ASP A 114 10.37 -33.40 11.70
C ASP A 114 8.84 -33.44 11.78
N GLU A 115 8.23 -34.57 11.46
CA GLU A 115 6.80 -34.89 11.60
C GLU A 115 5.91 -33.97 10.75
N ASP A 116 6.39 -33.57 9.57
CA ASP A 116 5.70 -32.64 8.68
C ASP A 116 4.81 -33.35 7.63
N GLY A 117 4.96 -34.67 7.50
CA GLY A 117 4.24 -35.53 6.58
C GLY A 117 4.96 -35.80 5.26
N TYR A 118 6.21 -35.36 5.12
CA TYR A 118 7.08 -35.66 4.00
C TYR A 118 8.28 -36.50 4.46
N ALA A 119 8.77 -37.33 3.54
CA ALA A 119 9.79 -38.32 3.85
C ALA A 119 11.20 -37.77 3.72
N ASP A 120 12.08 -38.11 4.66
CA ASP A 120 13.49 -37.68 4.66
C ASP A 120 14.25 -38.17 3.42
N GLN A 121 13.80 -39.30 2.86
CA GLN A 121 14.42 -39.94 1.71
C GLN A 121 14.06 -39.21 0.41
N GLY A 122 15.05 -39.02 -0.47
CA GLY A 122 14.87 -38.42 -1.78
C GLY A 122 14.45 -39.41 -2.87
N GLY A 123 13.79 -38.90 -3.93
CA GLY A 123 13.48 -39.68 -5.14
C GLY A 123 12.06 -40.27 -5.19
N HIS A 124 11.19 -39.85 -4.29
CA HIS A 124 9.75 -40.11 -4.26
C HIS A 124 8.97 -38.78 -4.37
N GLU A 125 7.67 -38.85 -4.66
CA GLU A 125 6.80 -37.66 -4.73
C GLU A 125 6.50 -37.03 -3.37
N LEU A 126 6.65 -37.83 -2.31
CA LEU A 126 6.54 -37.38 -0.92
C LEU A 126 7.90 -37.04 -0.30
N SER A 127 8.97 -36.99 -1.11
CA SER A 127 10.30 -36.67 -0.61
C SER A 127 10.38 -35.21 -0.17
N ASP A 128 10.84 -35.02 1.05
CA ASP A 128 11.10 -33.73 1.64
C ASP A 128 12.38 -33.09 1.07
N ASN A 129 12.32 -31.79 0.86
CA ASN A 129 13.46 -30.95 0.51
C ASN A 129 14.10 -30.26 1.72
N CYS A 130 13.44 -30.29 2.88
CA CYS A 130 13.91 -29.80 4.15
C CYS A 130 13.79 -30.84 5.32
N PRO A 131 14.41 -32.06 5.23
CA PRO A 131 14.19 -33.21 6.14
C PRO A 131 14.42 -33.05 7.66
N ALA A 132 14.78 -31.86 8.11
CA ALA A 132 15.08 -31.59 9.51
C ALA A 132 14.42 -30.29 9.99
N ALA A 133 13.55 -29.70 9.17
CA ALA A 133 12.90 -28.43 9.40
C ALA A 133 11.45 -28.51 8.91
N TYR A 134 10.56 -28.79 9.87
CA TYR A 134 9.13 -28.92 9.65
C TYR A 134 8.59 -27.88 8.68
N GLY A 135 7.90 -28.36 7.64
CA GLY A 135 7.39 -27.53 6.57
C GLY A 135 6.11 -28.07 5.93
N LYS A 136 5.36 -27.20 5.25
CA LYS A 136 4.14 -27.61 4.54
C LYS A 136 4.08 -27.16 3.10
N SER A 137 5.17 -26.56 2.61
CA SER A 137 5.30 -26.14 1.24
C SER A 137 5.06 -27.30 0.27
N LYS A 138 4.48 -26.98 -0.88
CA LYS A 138 4.20 -27.94 -1.97
C LYS A 138 4.72 -27.47 -3.31
N ILE A 139 5.09 -26.19 -3.41
CA ILE A 139 5.55 -25.57 -4.64
C ILE A 139 7.07 -25.52 -4.63
N ARG A 140 7.70 -26.09 -5.67
CA ARG A 140 9.15 -26.08 -5.92
C ARG A 140 10.00 -26.82 -4.89
N LEU A 141 9.92 -26.47 -3.62
CA LEU A 141 10.47 -27.24 -2.50
C LEU A 141 9.29 -27.79 -1.70
N VAL A 142 9.22 -29.10 -1.55
CA VAL A 142 8.18 -29.80 -0.77
C VAL A 142 8.72 -30.03 0.65
N GLY A 143 7.88 -29.88 1.68
CA GLY A 143 8.24 -30.10 3.09
C GLY A 143 9.15 -29.03 3.70
N CYS A 144 9.24 -27.85 3.08
CA CYS A 144 9.94 -26.71 3.65
C CYS A 144 8.97 -25.73 4.34
N SER A 145 9.52 -24.88 5.22
CA SER A 145 8.79 -23.84 5.95
C SER A 145 7.91 -23.01 5.01
N ASP A 146 6.66 -22.82 5.41
CA ASP A 146 5.55 -22.19 4.67
C ASP A 146 4.65 -21.55 5.76
N ILE A 147 5.01 -20.34 6.18
CA ILE A 147 4.47 -19.70 7.38
C ILE A 147 3.02 -19.24 7.17
N ASP A 148 2.70 -18.74 5.99
CA ASP A 148 1.38 -18.22 5.65
C ASP A 148 0.42 -19.31 5.12
N GLY A 149 0.97 -20.45 4.69
CA GLY A 149 0.22 -21.60 4.23
C GLY A 149 -0.25 -21.50 2.78
N ASP A 150 0.39 -20.68 1.95
CA ASP A 150 0.09 -20.55 0.52
C ASP A 150 0.72 -21.66 -0.36
N PHE A 151 1.52 -22.53 0.27
CA PHE A 151 2.29 -23.63 -0.29
C PHE A 151 3.62 -23.25 -0.97
N MET A 152 3.97 -21.98 -1.04
CA MET A 152 5.29 -21.51 -1.39
C MET A 152 6.21 -21.68 -0.16
N PRO A 153 7.43 -22.20 -0.32
CA PRO A 153 8.38 -22.20 0.77
C PRO A 153 8.89 -20.78 1.05
N ASP A 154 9.01 -20.38 2.32
CA ASP A 154 9.40 -19.03 2.78
C ASP A 154 10.67 -18.48 2.08
N ILE A 155 11.62 -19.37 1.73
CA ILE A 155 12.87 -18.99 1.05
C ILE A 155 12.66 -18.44 -0.37
N TYR A 156 11.54 -18.81 -1.01
CA TYR A 156 11.14 -18.37 -2.34
C TYR A 156 9.86 -17.54 -2.34
N ASP A 157 9.32 -17.25 -1.16
CA ASP A 157 8.18 -16.38 -1.01
C ASP A 157 8.60 -14.92 -0.95
N ASP A 158 7.88 -14.09 -1.70
CA ASP A 158 8.07 -12.64 -1.69
C ASP A 158 7.32 -11.98 -0.51
N ASP A 159 6.34 -12.66 0.10
CA ASP A 159 5.52 -12.25 1.24
C ASP A 159 5.34 -13.46 2.18
N ALA A 160 6.38 -13.79 2.95
CA ALA A 160 6.49 -15.11 3.59
C ALA A 160 5.52 -15.30 4.75
N ASP A 161 5.03 -14.23 5.37
CA ASP A 161 4.02 -14.31 6.43
C ASP A 161 2.60 -13.97 5.98
N GLY A 162 2.43 -13.62 4.71
CA GLY A 162 1.15 -13.39 4.06
C GLY A 162 0.38 -12.21 4.65
N ASP A 163 1.09 -11.22 5.20
CA ASP A 163 0.47 -10.03 5.78
C ASP A 163 0.09 -8.97 4.72
N GLY A 164 0.49 -9.18 3.47
CA GLY A 164 0.20 -8.35 2.32
C GLY A 164 1.32 -7.40 1.92
N ILE A 165 2.38 -7.29 2.73
CA ILE A 165 3.56 -6.49 2.44
C ILE A 165 4.73 -7.40 2.10
N ARG A 166 5.39 -7.13 0.98
CA ARG A 166 6.53 -7.96 0.57
C ARG A 166 7.66 -7.89 1.58
N ASN A 167 8.37 -9.01 1.74
CA ASN A 167 9.56 -9.19 2.55
C ASN A 167 10.61 -8.09 2.33
N GLU A 168 10.75 -7.61 1.09
CA GLU A 168 11.68 -6.50 0.76
C GLU A 168 11.20 -5.13 1.21
N LEU A 169 9.89 -4.87 1.18
CA LEU A 169 9.27 -3.61 1.56
C LEU A 169 9.23 -3.45 3.07
N GLU A 170 8.98 -4.50 3.84
CA GLU A 170 9.10 -4.47 5.30
C GLU A 170 10.53 -4.13 5.76
N ARG A 171 11.54 -4.75 5.13
CA ARG A 171 12.94 -4.43 5.38
C ARG A 171 13.29 -3.01 4.97
N ALA A 172 12.67 -2.48 3.92
CA ALA A 172 12.88 -1.11 3.46
C ALA A 172 12.17 -0.09 4.38
N ALA A 173 11.00 -0.42 4.89
CA ALA A 173 10.24 0.38 5.86
C ALA A 173 10.89 0.38 7.26
N SER A 174 11.76 -0.60 7.53
CA SER A 174 12.53 -0.68 8.76
C SER A 174 13.49 0.51 8.92
N SER A 175 13.57 1.03 10.14
CA SER A 175 14.45 2.12 10.56
C SER A 175 15.43 1.66 11.65
N GLY A 176 16.31 2.56 12.12
CA GLY A 176 17.22 2.25 13.22
C GLY A 176 16.53 1.94 14.57
N THR A 177 15.22 2.21 14.69
CA THR A 177 14.44 2.05 15.93
C THR A 177 13.26 1.10 15.80
N ILE A 178 12.76 0.88 14.58
CA ILE A 178 11.63 0.01 14.28
C ILE A 178 12.13 -0.97 13.24
N LEU A 179 12.06 -2.26 13.54
CA LEU A 179 12.43 -3.32 12.60
C LEU A 179 11.16 -4.15 12.36
N TYR A 180 10.85 -4.35 11.09
CA TYR A 180 9.78 -5.23 10.65
C TYR A 180 10.38 -6.60 10.30
N ASP A 181 9.73 -7.66 10.74
CA ASP A 181 10.17 -9.05 10.66
C ASP A 181 9.34 -9.79 9.60
N PRO A 182 9.90 -10.09 8.41
CA PRO A 182 9.17 -10.67 7.27
C PRO A 182 8.61 -12.07 7.41
N TYR A 183 8.65 -12.61 8.62
CA TYR A 183 8.22 -13.97 8.95
C TYR A 183 7.24 -13.93 10.13
N ASN A 184 6.65 -12.77 10.40
CA ASN A 184 5.75 -12.54 11.52
C ASN A 184 4.66 -11.52 11.12
N PRO A 185 3.42 -11.98 10.87
CA PRO A 185 2.36 -11.14 10.31
C PRO A 185 1.78 -10.12 11.30
N LEU A 186 2.31 -10.06 12.52
CA LEU A 186 2.04 -9.01 13.49
C LEU A 186 3.07 -7.87 13.44
N SER A 187 4.08 -8.02 12.59
CA SER A 187 5.19 -7.10 12.38
C SER A 187 5.07 -6.37 11.04
N THR A 188 3.84 -6.04 10.64
CA THR A 188 3.54 -5.33 9.40
C THR A 188 3.72 -3.82 9.56
N PRO A 189 4.37 -3.13 8.60
CA PRO A 189 4.34 -1.67 8.54
C PRO A 189 2.94 -1.15 8.22
N LEU A 190 2.72 0.15 8.46
CA LEU A 190 1.46 0.79 8.06
C LEU A 190 1.41 0.97 6.54
N ASP A 191 0.23 0.71 5.98
CA ASP A 191 -0.14 0.82 4.57
C ASP A 191 -1.61 1.30 4.54
N THR A 192 -1.79 2.60 4.31
CA THR A 192 -3.05 3.32 4.52
C THR A 192 -4.07 3.02 3.43
N ASP A 193 -3.66 3.04 2.16
CA ASP A 193 -4.51 2.77 1.00
C ASP A 193 -4.57 1.27 0.63
N ARG A 194 -3.66 0.46 1.18
CA ARG A 194 -3.54 -1.00 0.97
C ARG A 194 -3.13 -1.36 -0.43
N ASP A 195 -2.25 -0.59 -1.05
CA ASP A 195 -1.68 -0.92 -2.36
C ASP A 195 -0.44 -1.83 -2.27
N THR A 196 -0.09 -2.29 -1.07
CA THR A 196 1.07 -3.13 -0.70
C THR A 196 2.38 -2.36 -0.50
N ILE A 197 2.36 -1.03 -0.63
CA ILE A 197 3.52 -0.16 -0.40
C ILE A 197 3.36 0.53 0.97
N PRO A 198 4.28 0.31 1.91
CA PRO A 198 4.21 0.96 3.21
C PRO A 198 4.27 2.48 3.16
N ASP A 199 3.49 3.17 4.01
CA ASP A 199 3.35 4.65 4.10
C ASP A 199 4.70 5.40 4.17
N VAL A 200 5.73 4.77 4.74
CA VAL A 200 7.04 5.40 4.93
C VAL A 200 7.88 5.46 3.65
N ILE A 201 7.54 4.66 2.65
CA ILE A 201 8.23 4.58 1.35
C ILE A 201 7.29 4.82 0.15
N ASP A 202 5.99 4.83 0.37
CA ASP A 202 5.01 5.24 -0.61
C ASP A 202 5.09 6.77 -0.86
N ASN A 203 4.72 7.21 -2.06
CA ASN A 203 4.71 8.62 -2.46
C ASN A 203 3.29 9.19 -2.56
N ASP A 204 2.25 8.38 -2.34
CA ASP A 204 0.83 8.75 -2.43
C ASP A 204 0.02 7.83 -1.50
N ASN A 205 0.13 8.04 -0.18
CA ASN A 205 -0.32 7.05 0.83
C ASN A 205 -1.84 6.86 0.90
N ASP A 206 -2.64 7.73 0.27
CA ASP A 206 -4.09 7.58 0.18
C ASP A 206 -4.60 7.33 -1.25
N ASN A 207 -3.69 7.36 -2.24
CA ASN A 207 -3.90 7.01 -3.64
C ASN A 207 -4.99 7.85 -4.32
N ASP A 208 -5.10 9.11 -3.90
CA ASP A 208 -5.99 10.10 -4.50
C ASP A 208 -5.42 10.70 -5.81
N GLY A 209 -4.16 10.38 -6.11
CA GLY A 209 -3.40 10.82 -7.27
C GLY A 209 -2.51 12.03 -7.02
N TRP A 210 -2.47 12.58 -5.80
CA TRP A 210 -1.58 13.64 -5.38
C TRP A 210 -0.37 13.07 -4.64
N PRO A 211 0.86 13.42 -5.04
CA PRO A 211 2.01 12.96 -4.28
C PRO A 211 2.07 13.59 -2.88
N ASP A 212 2.37 12.80 -1.85
CA ASP A 212 2.58 13.19 -0.45
C ASP A 212 3.38 14.49 -0.29
N SER A 213 4.45 14.62 -1.09
CA SER A 213 5.33 15.79 -1.06
C SER A 213 4.60 17.09 -1.40
N VAL A 214 3.67 17.05 -2.37
CA VAL A 214 2.87 18.20 -2.80
C VAL A 214 1.81 18.50 -1.76
N GLU A 215 1.15 17.46 -1.28
CA GLU A 215 0.13 17.56 -0.26
C GLU A 215 0.66 18.19 1.04
N LEU A 216 1.80 17.70 1.54
CA LEU A 216 2.45 18.24 2.73
C LEU A 216 2.88 19.70 2.55
N ASP A 217 3.36 20.06 1.35
CA ASP A 217 3.74 21.44 1.01
C ASP A 217 2.51 22.37 0.90
N ARG A 218 1.32 21.83 0.60
CA ARG A 218 0.04 22.57 0.55
C ARG A 218 -0.74 22.52 1.85
N GLY A 219 -0.45 21.55 2.71
CA GLY A 219 -1.12 21.30 3.98
C GLY A 219 -2.44 20.54 3.86
N SER A 220 -2.64 19.73 2.82
CA SER A 220 -3.64 18.64 2.86
C SER A 220 -3.16 17.47 3.71
N ASP A 221 -4.06 16.54 4.04
CA ASP A 221 -3.76 15.35 4.84
C ASP A 221 -3.39 14.19 3.90
N ILE A 222 -2.14 13.74 3.98
CA ILE A 222 -1.57 12.66 3.13
C ILE A 222 -2.21 11.27 3.36
N PHE A 223 -3.19 11.17 4.26
CA PHE A 223 -3.86 9.91 4.61
C PHE A 223 -5.38 9.98 4.39
N ASP A 224 -5.90 11.07 3.82
CA ASP A 224 -7.33 11.28 3.59
C ASP A 224 -7.59 11.65 2.11
N ALA A 225 -7.91 10.63 1.31
CA ALA A 225 -8.15 10.79 -0.12
C ALA A 225 -9.32 11.72 -0.48
N ASP A 226 -10.16 12.10 0.50
CA ASP A 226 -11.21 13.10 0.30
C ASP A 226 -10.68 14.55 0.51
N GLU A 227 -9.49 14.76 1.07
CA GLU A 227 -8.87 16.07 1.37
C GLU A 227 -7.68 16.38 0.44
N THR A 228 -7.97 16.75 -0.80
CA THR A 228 -6.93 17.05 -1.79
C THR A 228 -6.54 18.54 -1.81
N PRO A 229 -5.37 18.92 -2.36
CA PRO A 229 -5.00 20.33 -2.54
C PRO A 229 -6.06 21.16 -3.28
N PHE A 230 -6.86 20.55 -4.15
CA PHE A 230 -7.91 21.25 -4.88
C PHE A 230 -9.11 21.66 -4.03
N ASN A 231 -9.42 20.93 -2.96
CA ASN A 231 -10.60 21.16 -2.14
C ASN A 231 -10.30 21.71 -0.73
N LEU A 232 -9.02 21.78 -0.36
CA LEU A 232 -8.50 22.33 0.90
C LEU A 232 -9.13 23.68 1.30
N TYR A 233 -9.38 24.56 0.33
CA TYR A 233 -9.98 25.86 0.57
C TYR A 233 -11.48 25.86 0.29
N PHE A 234 -12.26 26.12 1.34
CA PHE A 234 -13.73 26.20 1.30
C PHE A 234 -14.45 24.87 1.02
N GLY A 235 -13.75 23.73 0.99
CA GLY A 235 -14.35 22.40 0.78
C GLY A 235 -14.96 22.24 -0.61
N ILE A 236 -14.48 22.99 -1.59
CA ILE A 236 -14.94 22.93 -2.98
C ILE A 236 -13.74 22.64 -3.87
N ASN A 237 -13.90 21.75 -4.85
CA ASN A 237 -12.87 21.54 -5.86
C ASN A 237 -12.70 22.84 -6.66
N SER A 238 -11.52 23.45 -6.52
CA SER A 238 -11.18 24.76 -7.06
C SER A 238 -10.16 24.71 -8.20
N GLY A 239 -9.65 23.52 -8.52
CA GLY A 239 -8.45 23.34 -9.34
C GLY A 239 -8.70 22.73 -10.71
N VAL A 240 -7.80 23.05 -11.64
CA VAL A 240 -7.68 22.39 -12.95
C VAL A 240 -6.23 22.49 -13.44
N PHE A 241 -5.71 21.44 -14.04
CA PHE A 241 -4.42 21.44 -14.73
C PHE A 241 -4.59 21.78 -16.20
N TYR A 242 -3.72 22.65 -16.72
CA TYR A 242 -3.68 23.05 -18.13
C TYR A 242 -2.37 22.63 -18.77
N SER A 243 -2.41 21.61 -19.63
CA SER A 243 -1.26 21.03 -20.34
C SER A 243 -0.87 21.76 -21.63
N GLY A 244 -1.64 22.78 -22.02
CA GLY A 244 -1.41 23.56 -23.22
C GLY A 244 -2.23 23.12 -24.44
N GLY A 245 -2.41 24.05 -25.38
CA GLY A 245 -3.19 23.83 -26.61
C GLY A 245 -4.67 24.22 -26.49
N LEU A 246 -5.39 24.07 -27.60
CA LEU A 246 -6.85 24.36 -27.70
C LEU A 246 -7.66 23.09 -28.01
N SER A 247 -7.08 21.91 -27.77
CA SER A 247 -7.78 20.64 -28.01
C SER A 247 -8.70 20.32 -26.81
N GLY A 248 -9.64 19.40 -27.01
CA GLY A 248 -10.58 19.01 -25.95
C GLY A 248 -9.93 18.35 -24.72
N ASN A 249 -8.64 18.02 -24.80
CA ASN A 249 -7.88 17.34 -23.73
C ASN A 249 -6.84 18.27 -23.08
N SER A 250 -6.89 19.58 -23.33
CA SER A 250 -5.94 20.54 -22.77
C SER A 250 -6.16 20.84 -21.27
N PHE A 251 -7.24 20.32 -20.67
CA PHE A 251 -7.56 20.48 -19.26
C PHE A 251 -7.76 19.10 -18.61
N SER A 252 -7.15 18.88 -17.45
CA SER A 252 -7.32 17.69 -16.63
C SER A 252 -7.57 18.05 -15.16
N GLN A 253 -8.15 17.14 -14.40
CA GLN A 253 -8.22 17.22 -12.94
C GLN A 253 -7.15 16.36 -12.28
N ASP A 254 -6.52 15.46 -13.03
CA ASP A 254 -5.45 14.60 -12.53
C ASP A 254 -4.17 15.41 -12.34
N TYR A 255 -3.42 15.10 -11.29
CA TYR A 255 -2.13 15.71 -11.02
C TYR A 255 -1.18 15.51 -12.20
N ASP A 256 -0.55 16.61 -12.64
CA ASP A 256 0.46 16.60 -13.68
C ASP A 256 1.50 17.69 -13.41
N ALA A 257 2.71 17.26 -13.05
CA ALA A 257 3.83 18.14 -12.72
C ALA A 257 4.32 19.00 -13.90
N GLU A 258 4.01 18.64 -15.15
CA GLU A 258 4.39 19.43 -16.33
C GLU A 258 3.30 20.45 -16.73
N SER A 259 2.09 20.28 -16.21
CA SER A 259 0.94 21.14 -16.51
C SER A 259 0.90 22.37 -15.61
N PHE A 260 0.27 23.43 -16.12
CA PHE A 260 0.04 24.63 -15.33
C PHE A 260 -1.21 24.47 -14.47
N GLU A 261 -1.05 24.49 -13.15
CA GLU A 261 -2.15 24.42 -12.20
C GLU A 261 -2.90 25.76 -12.08
N LEU A 262 -4.22 25.71 -12.13
CA LEU A 262 -5.13 26.82 -11.87
C LEU A 262 -6.05 26.45 -10.70
N SER A 263 -5.63 26.72 -9.47
CA SER A 263 -6.38 26.41 -8.26
C SER A 263 -6.27 27.52 -7.20
N VAL A 264 -7.11 27.46 -6.17
CA VAL A 264 -6.96 28.36 -5.01
C VAL A 264 -5.71 27.99 -4.20
N SER A 265 -5.38 26.71 -4.06
CA SER A 265 -4.19 26.26 -3.31
C SER A 265 -2.89 26.76 -3.94
N ALA A 266 -2.71 26.61 -5.25
CA ALA A 266 -1.55 27.14 -5.97
C ALA A 266 -1.44 28.67 -5.88
N PHE A 267 -2.57 29.38 -5.93
CA PHE A 267 -2.55 30.83 -5.70
C PHE A 267 -2.11 31.19 -4.28
N MET A 268 -2.59 30.45 -3.28
CA MET A 268 -2.25 30.69 -1.88
C MET A 268 -0.78 30.41 -1.59
N GLU A 269 -0.21 29.35 -2.17
CA GLU A 269 1.24 29.09 -2.13
C GLU A 269 2.05 30.30 -2.60
N ILE A 270 1.79 30.81 -3.81
CA ILE A 270 2.50 31.98 -4.37
C ILE A 270 2.37 33.19 -3.44
N VAL A 271 1.16 33.42 -2.91
CA VAL A 271 0.90 34.53 -2.00
C VAL A 271 1.72 34.39 -0.72
N PHE A 272 1.80 33.18 -0.14
CA PHE A 272 2.45 32.93 1.14
C PHE A 272 3.97 32.80 1.07
N GLU A 273 4.52 32.23 0.00
CA GLU A 273 5.96 32.03 -0.14
C GLU A 273 6.69 33.26 -0.68
N GLU A 274 6.17 33.85 -1.76
CA GLU A 274 6.89 34.90 -2.49
C GLU A 274 6.37 36.31 -2.14
N LEU A 275 5.05 36.45 -1.95
CA LEU A 275 4.40 37.76 -1.95
C LEU A 275 4.03 38.29 -0.56
N VAL A 276 4.20 37.54 0.53
CA VAL A 276 3.84 38.02 1.89
C VAL A 276 4.53 39.33 2.22
N ILE A 277 5.85 39.39 2.04
CA ILE A 277 6.63 40.58 2.38
C ILE A 277 6.21 41.78 1.51
N PRO A 278 6.15 41.69 0.17
CA PRO A 278 5.61 42.77 -0.67
C PRO A 278 4.18 43.19 -0.28
N LEU A 279 3.31 42.22 -0.03
CA LEU A 279 1.90 42.44 0.28
C LEU A 279 1.70 43.13 1.63
N LEU A 280 2.60 42.91 2.60
CA LEU A 280 2.65 43.67 3.85
C LEU A 280 3.36 45.03 3.70
N LEU A 281 4.39 45.14 2.86
CA LEU A 281 5.22 46.35 2.73
C LEU A 281 4.50 47.46 1.93
N ILE A 282 3.72 47.11 0.92
CA ILE A 282 3.02 48.10 0.09
C ILE A 282 1.99 48.92 0.89
N PRO A 283 1.04 48.32 1.63
CA PRO A 283 0.08 49.08 2.44
C PRO A 283 0.76 49.89 3.54
N THR A 284 1.76 49.31 4.22
CA THR A 284 2.51 50.01 5.28
C THR A 284 3.27 51.21 4.72
N TYR A 285 3.86 51.09 3.52
CA TYR A 285 4.47 52.21 2.82
C TYR A 285 3.45 53.33 2.53
N PHE A 286 2.26 52.99 2.02
CA PHE A 286 1.20 53.97 1.77
C PHE A 286 0.76 54.66 3.06
N VAL A 287 0.55 53.93 4.15
CA VAL A 287 0.21 54.51 5.46
C VAL A 287 1.29 55.52 5.90
N ILE A 288 2.56 55.13 5.86
CA ILE A 288 3.68 56.02 6.21
C ILE A 288 3.72 57.24 5.27
N TYR A 289 3.51 57.05 3.98
CA TYR A 289 3.45 58.12 2.99
C TYR A 289 2.35 59.13 3.31
N TYR A 290 1.11 58.67 3.55
CA TYR A 290 -0.03 59.52 3.84
C TYR A 290 0.13 60.26 5.17
N VAL A 291 0.64 59.60 6.22
CA VAL A 291 0.92 60.24 7.51
C VAL A 291 1.95 61.34 7.36
N ARG A 292 3.06 61.08 6.63
CA ARG A 292 4.10 62.08 6.37
C ARG A 292 3.58 63.25 5.54
N ALA A 293 2.80 62.98 4.50
CA ALA A 293 2.21 64.01 3.65
C ALA A 293 1.21 64.88 4.41
N SER A 294 0.42 64.29 5.31
CA SER A 294 -0.51 65.02 6.17
C SER A 294 0.24 65.93 7.16
N LYS A 295 1.28 65.41 7.83
CA LYS A 295 2.13 66.21 8.74
C LYS A 295 2.76 67.40 8.02
N TYR A 296 3.31 67.18 6.82
CA TYR A 296 3.87 68.26 6.00
C TYR A 296 2.82 69.34 5.67
N ARG A 297 1.64 68.95 5.16
CA ARG A 297 0.56 69.90 4.83
C ARG A 297 0.06 70.66 6.05
N ASN A 298 -0.03 70.00 7.21
CA ASN A 298 -0.43 70.64 8.47
C ASN A 298 0.58 71.70 8.90
N LEU A 299 1.88 71.39 8.84
CA LEU A 299 2.95 72.34 9.17
C LEU A 299 2.97 73.51 8.18
N LEU A 300 2.85 73.24 6.88
CA LEU A 300 2.80 74.27 5.84
C LEU A 300 1.61 75.22 6.06
N SER A 301 0.41 74.68 6.28
CA SER A 301 -0.79 75.48 6.54
C SER A 301 -0.68 76.33 7.81
N LYS A 302 0.03 75.86 8.84
CA LYS A 302 0.29 76.65 10.06
C LYS A 302 1.31 77.77 9.82
N ILE A 303 2.33 77.51 9.01
CA ILE A 303 3.35 78.53 8.65
C ILE A 303 2.72 79.63 7.80
N GLU A 304 1.92 79.27 6.79
CA GLU A 304 1.25 80.24 5.91
C GLU A 304 0.19 81.09 6.63
N GLY A 305 -0.39 80.56 7.72
CA GLY A 305 -1.42 81.23 8.52
C GLY A 305 -0.92 81.78 9.86
N ALA A 306 0.40 81.89 10.08
CA ALA A 306 0.96 82.43 11.32
C ALA A 306 0.73 83.96 11.40
N ASP A 307 0.26 84.44 12.55
CA ASP A 307 -0.07 85.86 12.77
C ASP A 307 1.06 86.64 13.49
N SER A 308 2.11 85.94 13.96
CA SER A 308 3.20 86.56 14.74
C SER A 308 4.57 85.92 14.51
N LYS A 309 5.63 86.69 14.76
CA LYS A 309 7.02 86.18 14.72
C LYS A 309 7.32 85.13 15.79
N ASP A 310 6.74 85.27 16.98
CA ASP A 310 6.92 84.29 18.06
C ASP A 310 6.33 82.92 17.68
N GLU A 311 5.19 82.92 16.97
CA GLU A 311 4.58 81.69 16.44
C GLU A 311 5.45 81.02 15.37
N LEU A 312 6.08 81.79 14.48
CA LEU A 312 7.03 81.27 13.47
C LEU A 312 8.25 80.59 14.11
N ILE A 313 8.79 81.13 15.20
CA ILE A 313 9.93 80.53 15.95
C ILE A 313 9.53 79.17 16.55
N GLU A 314 8.32 79.07 17.10
CA GLU A 314 7.81 77.80 17.65
C GLU A 314 7.52 76.77 16.54
N LEU A 315 7.01 77.21 15.39
CA LEU A 315 6.83 76.36 14.22
C LEU A 315 8.17 75.86 13.66
N GLU A 316 9.21 76.68 13.65
CA GLU A 316 10.56 76.26 13.24
C GLU A 316 11.11 75.13 14.13
N LYS A 317 10.96 75.25 15.45
CA LYS A 317 11.31 74.18 16.40
C LYS A 317 10.52 72.90 16.13
N ALA A 318 9.22 73.01 15.86
CA ALA A 318 8.36 71.88 15.55
C ALA A 318 8.76 71.19 14.22
N VAL A 319 9.14 71.96 13.20
CA VAL A 319 9.66 71.42 11.92
C VAL A 319 10.95 70.65 12.16
N ASN A 320 11.92 71.24 12.86
CA ASN A 320 13.20 70.60 13.17
C ASN A 320 13.03 69.30 13.96
N GLN A 321 12.16 69.30 14.97
CA GLN A 321 11.84 68.10 15.74
C GLN A 321 11.18 67.03 14.87
N THR A 322 10.23 67.41 14.00
CA THR A 322 9.55 66.47 13.10
C THR A 322 10.51 65.84 12.09
N VAL A 323 11.52 66.57 11.61
CA VAL A 323 12.58 66.01 10.75
C VAL A 323 13.49 65.06 11.55
N LYS A 324 13.88 65.44 12.77
CA LYS A 324 14.73 64.62 13.66
C LYS A 324 14.09 63.28 14.01
N GLU A 325 12.79 63.28 14.27
CA GLU A 325 11.98 62.08 14.51
C GLU A 325 11.62 61.32 13.23
N LYS A 326 12.13 61.74 12.06
CA LYS A 326 11.82 61.17 10.73
C LYS A 326 10.31 61.19 10.39
N GLY A 327 9.57 62.10 11.01
CA GLY A 327 8.14 62.35 10.80
C GLY A 327 7.83 63.02 9.47
N ILE A 328 8.81 63.68 8.84
CA ILE A 328 8.80 64.16 7.45
C ILE A 328 10.18 63.96 6.82
N LYS A 329 10.30 64.05 5.49
CA LYS A 329 11.58 63.92 4.79
C LYS A 329 12.41 65.21 4.91
N VAL A 330 13.74 65.09 4.85
CA VAL A 330 14.66 66.23 5.01
C VAL A 330 14.37 67.36 4.02
N TYR A 331 14.12 67.03 2.73
CA TYR A 331 13.81 68.04 1.72
C TYR A 331 12.46 68.73 1.99
N HIS A 332 11.46 68.04 2.55
CA HIS A 332 10.22 68.69 2.99
C HIS A 332 10.50 69.68 4.13
N GLY A 333 11.40 69.33 5.06
CA GLY A 333 11.85 70.24 6.11
C GLY A 333 12.52 71.50 5.56
N LEU A 334 13.38 71.37 4.53
CA LEU A 334 14.01 72.51 3.86
C LEU A 334 12.98 73.42 3.18
N VAL A 335 11.98 72.85 2.52
CA VAL A 335 10.89 73.63 1.90
C VAL A 335 10.08 74.38 2.96
N LEU A 336 9.75 73.73 4.09
CA LEU A 336 9.04 74.39 5.20
C LEU A 336 9.87 75.53 5.79
N ARG A 337 11.20 75.37 5.90
CA ARG A 337 12.08 76.45 6.36
C ARG A 337 12.11 77.64 5.40
N ASN A 338 12.20 77.38 4.09
CA ASN A 338 12.10 78.46 3.11
C ASN A 338 10.74 79.18 3.19
N ALA A 339 9.64 78.45 3.44
CA ALA A 339 8.33 79.04 3.66
C ALA A 339 8.28 79.92 4.93
N ILE A 340 8.94 79.51 6.02
CA ILE A 340 9.09 80.34 7.23
C ILE A 340 9.83 81.64 6.91
N GLU A 341 10.97 81.55 6.21
CA GLU A 341 11.77 82.72 5.81
C GLU A 341 10.96 83.69 4.92
N GLU A 342 10.13 83.16 4.02
CA GLU A 342 9.23 83.97 3.18
C GLU A 342 8.17 84.71 4.02
N VAL A 343 7.50 84.02 4.95
CA VAL A 343 6.48 84.64 5.81
C VAL A 343 7.12 85.65 6.78
N GLU A 344 8.28 85.34 7.35
CA GLU A 344 9.03 86.24 8.23
C GLU A 344 9.41 87.56 7.51
N SER A 345 9.77 87.49 6.23
CA SER A 345 10.09 88.68 5.43
C SER A 345 8.92 89.65 5.31
N LYS A 346 7.67 89.15 5.27
CA LYS A 346 6.45 89.98 5.22
C LYS A 346 6.29 90.79 6.50
N PHE A 347 6.48 90.16 7.66
CA PHE A 347 6.45 90.84 8.96
C PHE A 347 7.58 91.86 9.15
N ASN A 348 8.76 91.63 8.56
CA ASN A 348 9.85 92.61 8.58
C ASN A 348 9.56 93.83 7.68
N THR A 349 8.82 93.63 6.59
CA THR A 349 8.45 94.72 5.67
C THR A 349 7.34 95.60 6.27
N GLU A 350 6.36 94.99 6.95
CA GLU A 350 5.28 95.71 7.64
C GLU A 350 5.75 96.49 8.88
N SER A 351 6.78 96.03 9.60
CA SER A 351 7.35 96.80 10.72
C SER A 351 8.13 98.03 10.23
N SER A 352 8.79 97.96 9.06
CA SER A 352 9.51 99.11 8.49
C SER A 352 8.60 100.20 7.92
N THR A 353 7.35 99.89 7.55
CA THR A 353 6.37 100.88 7.07
C THR A 353 5.61 101.60 8.19
N ASN A 354 5.57 101.04 9.40
CA ASN A 354 4.91 101.66 10.56
C ASN A 354 5.83 102.57 11.39
N GLU A 355 7.11 102.69 11.03
CA GLU A 355 8.07 103.61 11.67
C GLU A 355 8.25 104.95 10.89
N GLU A 356 7.55 105.15 9.77
CA GLU A 356 7.63 106.36 8.92
C GLU A 356 6.35 107.23 8.86
N GLU A 357 5.33 107.03 9.71
CA GLU A 357 4.19 107.98 9.89
C GLU A 357 4.23 108.77 11.20
#